data_AF-A0A3M1S7D8-F1
#
_entry.id   AF-A0A3M1S7D8-F1
#
_cell.length_a   1.000
_cell.length_b   1.000
_cell.length_c   1.000
_cell.angle_alpha   90.00
_cell.angle_beta   90.00
_cell.angle_gamma   90.00
#
_symmetry.space_group_name_H-M   'P 1'
#
loop_
_entity.id
_entity.type
_entity.pdbx_description
1 polymer ?
#
loop_
_entity_poly.entity_id
_entity_poly.type
_entity_poly.pdbx_seq_one_letter_code
_entity_poly.pdbx_strand_id
1 'polypeptide(L)'
;MRTYKSSNLLSDFTRLIFPFLISVACVSIASAATYTVTKTADTNGTCMPGNCSLREAIAAANSTSANDTINFNIPASAPGCSGEVCTITLNSSLGQLVINSALTAGTLTITNSSGTRKIEISGNNSIRILDIATKWRPDYR
;
A
#
# COMPACT_ATOMS: atom_id res chain seq x y z
N MET A 1 46.55 15.38 -64.13
CA MET A 1 46.44 15.79 -62.71
C MET A 1 44.95 16.02 -62.43
N ARG A 2 44.27 15.08 -61.76
CA ARG A 2 42.82 15.13 -61.48
C ARG A 2 42.63 15.56 -60.03
N THR A 3 41.90 16.66 -59.81
CA THR A 3 41.45 17.10 -58.48
C THR A 3 39.98 16.75 -58.31
N TYR A 4 39.66 15.94 -57.30
CA TYR A 4 38.28 15.64 -56.89
C TYR A 4 37.95 16.43 -55.62
N LYS A 5 36.87 17.21 -55.67
CA LYS A 5 36.30 17.94 -54.53
C LYS A 5 35.28 17.04 -53.85
N SER A 6 35.54 16.69 -52.60
CA SER A 6 34.59 16.02 -51.71
C SER A 6 33.60 17.04 -51.16
N SER A 7 32.30 16.79 -51.30
CA SER A 7 31.26 17.54 -50.59
C SER A 7 30.16 16.59 -50.11
N ASN A 8 30.33 16.15 -48.87
CA ASN A 8 29.34 15.82 -47.83
C ASN A 8 27.92 15.42 -48.28
N LEU A 9 27.68 14.11 -48.16
CA LEU A 9 26.46 13.37 -48.50
C LEU A 9 25.47 13.21 -47.33
N LEU A 10 25.32 14.18 -46.43
CA LEU A 10 24.47 13.99 -45.24
C LEU A 10 23.80 15.31 -44.82
N SER A 11 22.63 15.62 -45.40
CA SER A 11 21.70 16.57 -44.76
C SER A 11 20.20 16.37 -45.01
N ASP A 12 19.76 15.48 -45.91
CA ASP A 12 18.33 15.41 -46.29
C ASP A 12 17.68 14.05 -46.06
N PHE A 13 17.63 13.58 -44.80
CA PHE A 13 16.81 12.40 -44.45
C PHE A 13 16.00 12.51 -43.16
N THR A 14 15.76 13.72 -42.66
CA THR A 14 15.11 13.91 -41.35
C THR A 14 13.72 14.54 -41.45
N ARG A 15 12.91 14.15 -42.44
CA ARG A 15 11.51 14.59 -42.55
C ARG A 15 10.58 13.49 -43.08
N LEU A 16 10.50 12.33 -42.42
CA LEU A 16 9.29 11.46 -42.48
C LEU A 16 9.26 10.28 -41.47
N ILE A 17 9.52 10.46 -40.16
CA ILE A 17 9.34 9.38 -39.17
C ILE A 17 8.74 9.93 -37.85
N PHE A 18 7.46 10.30 -37.89
CA PHE A 18 6.61 10.58 -36.72
C PHE A 18 5.18 10.30 -37.23
N PRO A 19 4.47 9.23 -36.81
CA PRO A 19 4.24 8.88 -35.41
C PRO A 19 4.16 7.34 -35.17
N PHE A 20 5.15 6.74 -34.52
CA PHE A 20 4.97 5.39 -33.94
C PHE A 20 5.91 5.14 -32.76
N LEU A 21 6.05 6.14 -31.89
CA LEU A 21 6.40 5.88 -30.50
C LEU A 21 5.12 5.32 -29.86
N ILE A 22 4.88 4.01 -30.03
CA ILE A 22 3.99 3.29 -29.14
C ILE A 22 4.50 3.58 -27.73
N SER A 23 3.74 4.40 -27.02
CA SER A 23 3.79 4.53 -25.58
C SER A 23 3.62 3.13 -25.01
N VAL A 24 4.74 2.46 -24.70
CA VAL A 24 4.73 1.29 -23.84
C VAL A 24 4.26 1.79 -22.48
N ALA A 25 2.95 1.75 -22.26
CA ALA A 25 2.38 1.91 -20.94
C ALA A 25 2.94 0.76 -20.10
N CYS A 26 3.79 1.09 -19.14
CA CYS A 26 4.24 0.12 -18.15
C CYS A 26 2.99 -0.33 -17.38
N VAL A 27 2.45 -1.50 -17.72
CA VAL A 27 1.40 -2.13 -16.94
C VAL A 27 2.08 -2.69 -15.69
N SER A 28 2.05 -1.95 -14.60
CA SER A 28 2.45 -2.45 -13.29
C SER A 28 1.37 -3.44 -12.82
N ILE A 29 1.69 -4.73 -12.87
CA ILE A 29 0.81 -5.76 -12.33
C ILE A 29 0.88 -5.66 -10.81
N ALA A 30 -0.23 -5.24 -10.19
CA ALA A 30 -0.34 -5.25 -8.73
C ALA A 30 -0.37 -6.70 -8.25
N SER A 31 0.53 -7.05 -7.34
CA SER A 31 0.63 -8.37 -6.72
C SER A 31 0.11 -8.30 -5.29
N ALA A 32 -0.67 -9.31 -4.87
CA ALA A 32 -1.17 -9.42 -3.51
C ALA A 32 0.00 -9.61 -2.52
N ALA A 33 0.09 -8.73 -1.53
CA ALA A 33 1.08 -8.77 -0.47
C ALA A 33 0.48 -9.25 0.86
N THR A 34 1.35 -9.77 1.74
CA THR A 34 1.02 -9.96 3.15
C THR A 34 1.85 -9.00 4.00
N TYR A 35 1.19 -8.06 4.67
CA TYR A 35 1.81 -7.14 5.63
C TYR A 35 1.71 -7.71 7.04
N THR A 36 2.86 -7.93 7.68
CA THR A 36 2.93 -8.52 9.02
C THR A 36 3.08 -7.43 10.08
N VAL A 37 2.05 -7.25 10.90
CA VAL A 37 2.08 -6.38 12.08
C VAL A 37 2.93 -7.02 13.17
N THR A 38 3.95 -6.31 13.65
CA THR A 38 4.93 -6.82 14.63
C THR A 38 4.96 -6.04 15.94
N LYS A 39 4.23 -4.93 16.05
CA LYS A 39 4.21 -4.09 17.25
C LYS A 39 2.80 -3.64 17.61
N THR A 40 2.58 -3.40 18.90
CA THR A 40 1.33 -2.84 19.45
C THR A 40 1.27 -1.32 19.41
N ALA A 41 2.41 -0.64 19.25
CA ALA A 41 2.47 0.81 19.13
C ALA A 41 1.79 1.28 17.82
N ASP A 42 0.87 2.23 17.93
CA ASP A 42 0.25 2.90 16.78
C ASP A 42 1.13 4.05 16.29
N THR A 43 1.80 3.84 15.15
CA THR A 43 2.70 4.80 14.50
C THR A 43 2.31 5.03 13.05
N ASN A 44 2.86 6.05 12.40
CA ASN A 44 2.52 6.46 11.02
C ASN A 44 3.73 6.46 10.07
N GLY A 45 4.69 5.56 10.28
CA GLY A 45 5.86 5.41 9.41
C GLY A 45 5.61 4.48 8.22
N THR A 46 6.69 3.85 7.74
CA THR A 46 6.62 2.80 6.72
C THR A 46 6.54 1.43 7.38
N CYS A 47 5.67 0.55 6.88
CA CYS A 47 5.65 -0.85 7.29
C CYS A 47 6.93 -1.56 6.82
N MET A 48 7.86 -1.79 7.74
CA MET A 48 9.12 -2.51 7.48
C MET A 48 9.11 -3.90 8.13
N PRO A 49 9.85 -4.88 7.59
CA PRO A 49 10.02 -6.17 8.24
C PRO A 49 10.49 -6.00 9.69
N GLY A 50 9.78 -6.62 10.64
CA GLY A 50 10.08 -6.50 12.08
C GLY A 50 9.61 -5.21 12.75
N ASN A 51 9.25 -4.17 11.99
CA ASN A 51 8.79 -2.89 12.52
C ASN A 51 7.59 -2.36 11.71
N CYS A 52 6.42 -2.93 11.96
CA CYS A 52 5.20 -2.55 11.30
C CYS A 52 4.02 -2.56 12.28
N SER A 53 3.34 -1.43 12.43
CA SER A 53 2.09 -1.28 13.18
C SER A 53 0.89 -1.57 12.29
N LEU A 54 -0.28 -1.74 12.89
CA LEU A 54 -1.52 -1.93 12.15
C LEU A 54 -1.83 -0.77 11.21
N ARG A 55 -1.63 0.48 11.64
CA ARG A 55 -1.84 1.67 10.80
C ARG A 55 -0.90 1.69 9.60
N GLU A 56 0.37 1.35 9.82
CA GLU A 56 1.37 1.28 8.75
C GLU A 56 1.04 0.17 7.74
N ALA A 57 0.58 -1.00 8.21
CA ALA A 57 0.16 -2.09 7.36
C ALA A 57 -1.07 -1.72 6.50
N ILE A 58 -2.06 -1.06 7.11
CA ILE A 58 -3.25 -0.57 6.40
C ILE A 58 -2.86 0.50 5.36
N ALA A 59 -1.99 1.44 5.71
CA ALA A 59 -1.50 2.46 4.78
C ALA A 59 -0.76 1.84 3.59
N ALA A 60 0.04 0.79 3.83
CA ALA A 60 0.72 0.06 2.77
C ALA A 60 -0.28 -0.67 1.84
N ALA A 61 -1.25 -1.40 2.38
CA ALA A 61 -2.29 -2.06 1.59
C ALA A 61 -3.14 -1.06 0.78
N ASN A 62 -3.50 0.07 1.38
CA ASN A 62 -4.24 1.14 0.71
C ASN A 62 -3.50 1.77 -0.49
N SER A 63 -2.18 1.57 -0.59
CA SER A 63 -1.33 2.10 -1.67
C SER A 63 -1.21 1.16 -2.87
N THR A 64 -1.75 -0.05 -2.77
CA THR A 64 -1.80 -1.02 -3.87
C THR A 64 -3.20 -1.06 -4.47
N SER A 65 -3.37 -1.75 -5.60
CA SER A 65 -4.68 -2.13 -6.14
C SER A 65 -4.90 -3.64 -6.07
N ALA A 66 -4.14 -4.34 -5.22
CA ALA A 66 -4.14 -5.81 -5.10
C ALA A 66 -4.99 -6.29 -3.93
N ASN A 67 -5.34 -7.57 -3.92
CA ASN A 67 -6.06 -8.17 -2.79
C ASN A 67 -5.09 -8.52 -1.67
N ASP A 68 -4.76 -7.54 -0.84
CA ASP A 68 -3.74 -7.67 0.20
C ASP A 68 -4.28 -8.31 1.48
N THR A 69 -3.35 -8.89 2.25
CA THR A 69 -3.62 -9.45 3.57
C THR A 69 -2.77 -8.74 4.63
N ILE A 70 -3.38 -8.46 5.77
CA ILE A 70 -2.68 -8.07 7.00
C ILE A 70 -2.75 -9.26 7.96
N ASN A 71 -1.60 -9.66 8.49
CA ASN A 71 -1.48 -10.71 9.49
C ASN A 71 -0.69 -10.20 10.70
N PHE A 72 -0.77 -10.88 11.84
CA PHE A 72 -0.09 -10.47 13.06
C PHE A 72 1.00 -11.47 13.47
N ASN A 73 2.16 -10.94 13.84
CA ASN A 73 3.25 -11.64 14.50
C ASN A 73 3.86 -10.72 15.57
N ILE A 74 3.02 -10.32 16.53
CA ILE A 74 3.42 -9.44 17.64
C ILE A 74 4.11 -10.28 18.72
N PRO A 75 5.36 -9.97 19.12
CA PRO A 75 6.03 -10.66 20.21
C PRO A 75 5.22 -10.60 21.51
N ALA A 76 5.18 -11.70 22.26
CA ALA A 76 4.48 -11.74 23.54
C ALA A 76 5.03 -10.74 24.58
N SER A 77 6.29 -10.33 24.42
CA SER A 77 6.97 -9.32 25.23
C SER A 77 6.67 -7.88 24.81
N ALA A 78 5.87 -7.64 23.77
CA ALA A 78 5.54 -6.29 23.33
C ALA A 78 4.74 -5.53 24.42
N PRO A 79 4.93 -4.21 24.60
CA PRO A 79 4.36 -3.46 25.73
C PRO A 79 2.83 -3.55 25.88
N GLY A 80 2.10 -3.63 24.77
CA GLY A 80 0.64 -3.80 24.75
C GLY A 80 0.15 -5.24 24.91
N CYS A 81 1.02 -6.21 25.19
CA CYS A 81 0.67 -7.61 25.34
C CYS A 81 0.68 -8.04 26.81
N SER A 82 -0.43 -8.60 27.28
CA SER A 82 -0.58 -9.18 28.63
C SER A 82 -1.40 -10.46 28.55
N GLY A 83 -0.95 -11.53 29.23
CA GLY A 83 -1.63 -12.83 29.22
C GLY A 83 -1.74 -13.42 27.82
N GLU A 84 -2.96 -13.60 27.31
CA GLU A 84 -3.26 -14.07 25.95
C GLU A 84 -3.70 -12.96 24.99
N VAL A 85 -3.66 -11.70 25.42
CA VAL A 85 -4.16 -10.56 24.66
C VAL A 85 -3.01 -9.64 24.27
N CYS A 86 -3.08 -9.08 23.07
CA CYS A 86 -2.27 -7.95 22.63
C CYS A 86 -3.20 -6.81 22.21
N THR A 87 -3.18 -5.73 22.97
CA THR A 87 -4.00 -4.54 22.74
C THR A 87 -3.19 -3.50 21.95
N ILE A 88 -3.66 -3.18 20.75
CA ILE A 88 -3.21 -2.06 19.95
C ILE A 88 -4.07 -0.86 20.34
N THR A 89 -3.47 0.09 21.07
CA THR A 89 -4.16 1.32 21.47
C THR A 89 -3.88 2.41 20.43
N LEU A 90 -4.93 2.90 19.77
CA LEU A 90 -4.81 3.93 18.75
C LEU A 90 -4.33 5.25 19.35
N ASN A 91 -3.40 5.89 18.66
CA ASN A 91 -2.96 7.23 18.98
C ASN A 91 -4.01 8.22 18.48
N SER A 92 -4.71 8.89 19.40
CA SER A 92 -5.79 9.81 19.08
C SER A 92 -5.36 10.97 18.19
N SER A 93 -4.08 11.38 18.24
CA SER A 93 -3.51 12.40 17.36
C SER A 93 -3.32 11.95 15.91
N LEU A 94 -3.30 10.63 15.65
CA LEU A 94 -3.21 10.04 14.30
C LEU A 94 -4.60 9.74 13.70
N GLY A 95 -5.67 9.90 14.49
CA GLY A 95 -7.03 9.65 14.06
C GLY A 95 -7.37 8.16 13.86
N GLN A 96 -8.36 7.91 13.02
CA GLN A 96 -8.97 6.60 12.81
C GLN A 96 -8.13 5.73 11.86
N LEU A 97 -8.35 4.42 11.84
CA LEU A 97 -7.79 3.53 10.81
C LEU A 97 -8.64 3.64 9.54
N VAL A 98 -8.07 4.19 8.47
CA VAL A 98 -8.77 4.38 7.19
C VAL A 98 -8.51 3.18 6.29
N ILE A 99 -9.56 2.48 5.86
CA ILE A 99 -9.50 1.37 4.90
C ILE A 99 -10.13 1.86 3.59
N ASN A 100 -9.36 1.88 2.51
CA ASN A 100 -9.85 2.33 1.21
C ASN A 100 -10.86 1.34 0.62
N SER A 101 -11.67 1.82 -0.32
CA SER A 101 -12.62 0.98 -1.05
C SER A 101 -11.89 -0.11 -1.83
N ALA A 102 -12.48 -1.31 -1.87
CA ALA A 102 -11.94 -2.41 -2.65
C ALA A 102 -11.84 -2.12 -4.16
N LEU A 103 -12.57 -1.12 -4.66
CA LEU A 103 -12.47 -0.67 -6.05
C LEU A 103 -11.15 0.05 -6.36
N THR A 104 -10.55 0.70 -5.38
CA THR A 104 -9.30 1.45 -5.54
C THR A 104 -8.11 0.69 -4.98
N ALA A 105 -8.31 -0.03 -3.87
CA ALA A 105 -7.23 -0.67 -3.12
C ALA A 105 -7.25 -2.21 -3.16
N GLY A 106 -8.18 -2.82 -3.90
CA GLY A 106 -8.44 -4.26 -3.81
C GLY A 106 -9.07 -4.67 -2.48
N THR A 107 -9.46 -5.93 -2.37
CA THR A 107 -10.05 -6.45 -1.13
C THR A 107 -8.98 -6.62 -0.07
N LEU A 108 -9.11 -5.92 1.07
CA LEU A 108 -8.24 -6.08 2.23
C LEU A 108 -8.76 -7.20 3.15
N THR A 109 -7.92 -8.19 3.45
CA THR A 109 -8.17 -9.18 4.49
C THR A 109 -7.32 -8.89 5.72
N ILE A 110 -7.92 -8.74 6.90
CA ILE A 110 -7.19 -8.64 8.18
C ILE A 110 -7.45 -9.91 8.97
N THR A 111 -6.39 -10.67 9.24
CA THR A 111 -6.47 -11.96 9.92
C THR A 111 -5.39 -12.09 10.98
N ASN A 112 -5.55 -13.03 11.90
CA ASN A 112 -4.56 -13.40 12.91
C ASN A 112 -4.23 -14.88 12.79
N SER A 113 -3.98 -15.35 11.57
CA SER A 113 -3.81 -16.77 11.27
C SER A 113 -2.49 -17.34 11.81
N SER A 114 -1.48 -16.50 12.03
CA SER A 114 -0.19 -16.91 12.61
C SER A 114 -0.06 -16.62 14.11
N GLY A 115 -0.97 -15.83 14.69
CA GLY A 115 -0.89 -15.46 16.10
C GLY A 115 -1.61 -16.47 16.99
N THR A 116 -1.02 -16.72 18.15
CA THR A 116 -1.63 -17.54 19.22
C THR A 116 -2.40 -16.71 20.24
N ARG A 117 -2.30 -15.38 20.15
CA ARG A 117 -2.86 -14.40 21.09
C ARG A 117 -4.03 -13.65 20.45
N LYS A 118 -5.01 -13.24 21.23
CA LYS A 118 -6.09 -12.35 20.77
C LYS A 118 -5.53 -10.97 20.46
N ILE A 119 -6.01 -10.38 19.38
CA ILE A 119 -5.71 -9.00 19.03
C ILE A 119 -6.90 -8.14 19.42
N GLU A 120 -6.67 -7.14 20.25
CA GLU A 120 -7.64 -6.12 20.61
C GLU A 120 -7.23 -4.78 20.01
N ILE A 121 -8.19 -4.04 19.47
CA ILE A 121 -7.97 -2.68 18.97
C ILE A 121 -8.74 -1.73 19.89
N SER A 122 -8.02 -0.94 20.67
CA SER A 122 -8.59 0.08 21.54
C SER A 122 -8.58 1.43 20.83
N GLY A 123 -9.75 2.07 20.73
CA GLY A 123 -9.87 3.42 20.18
C GLY A 123 -9.30 4.53 21.07
N ASN A 124 -8.77 4.19 22.25
CA ASN A 124 -8.27 5.15 23.24
C ASN A 124 -9.27 6.29 23.51
N ASN A 125 -10.53 5.92 23.79
CA ASN A 125 -11.68 6.83 23.98
C ASN A 125 -12.15 7.58 22.73
N SER A 126 -11.60 7.29 21.54
CA SER A 126 -12.10 7.84 20.29
C SER A 126 -13.35 7.10 19.81
N ILE A 127 -14.31 7.85 19.28
CA ILE A 127 -15.41 7.28 18.48
C ILE A 127 -14.91 6.94 17.09
N ARG A 128 -15.51 5.91 16.47
CA ARG A 128 -15.20 5.45 15.11
C ARG A 128 -13.71 5.11 14.93
N ILE A 129 -13.35 3.89 15.33
CA ILE A 129 -11.96 3.40 15.22
C ILE A 129 -11.55 3.03 13.78
N LEU A 130 -12.55 2.70 12.95
CA LEU A 130 -12.39 2.27 11.56
C LEU A 130 -13.25 3.17 10.68
N ASP A 131 -12.62 3.76 9.66
CA ASP A 131 -13.31 4.43 8.57
C ASP A 131 -13.16 3.58 7.30
N ILE A 132 -14.25 2.95 6.88
CA ILE A 132 -14.28 2.07 5.71
C ILE A 132 -14.85 2.88 4.56
N ALA A 133 -13.98 3.27 3.63
CA ALA A 133 -14.37 4.06 2.47
C ALA A 133 -15.30 3.22 1.58
N THR A 134 -16.55 3.64 1.49
CA THR A 134 -17.47 3.12 0.47
C THR A 134 -17.47 4.10 -0.70
N LYS A 135 -17.34 3.59 -1.93
CA LYS A 135 -17.65 4.43 -3.08
C LYS A 135 -19.17 4.59 -3.10
N TRP A 136 -19.68 5.78 -2.79
CA TRP A 136 -21.09 6.10 -2.96
C TRP A 136 -21.49 5.80 -4.42
N ARG A 137 -22.38 4.83 -4.61
CA ARG A 137 -23.06 4.56 -5.90
C ARG A 137 -24.39 5.32 -5.87
N PRO A 138 -24.53 6.47 -6.54
CA PRO A 138 -25.76 7.26 -6.51
C PRO A 138 -26.96 6.61 -7.24
N ASP A 139 -26.80 5.43 -7.82
CA ASP A 139 -27.69 4.76 -8.76
C ASP A 139 -28.53 3.63 -8.12
N TYR A 140 -29.09 3.87 -6.93
CA TYR A 140 -30.12 3.00 -6.31
C TYR A 140 -31.39 3.82 -6.00
N ARG A 141 -32.12 4.20 -7.05
CA ARG A 141 -33.55 4.52 -7.01
C ARG A 141 -34.24 3.89 -8.20
#